data_AF-A0A959UX52-F1
#
_entry.id   AF-A0A959UX52-F1
#
_cell.length_a   1.000
_cell.length_b   1.000
_cell.length_c   1.000
_cell.angle_alpha   90.00
_cell.angle_beta   90.00
_cell.angle_gamma   90.00
#
_symmetry.space_group_name_H-M   'P 1'
#
loop_
_entity.id
_entity.type
_entity.pdbx_description
1 polymer ?
#
loop_
_entity_poly.entity_id
_entity_poly.type
_entity_poly.pdbx_seq_one_letter_code
_entity_poly.pdbx_strand_id
1 'polypeptide(L)'
;MNEVGFLVVVGVVLATALAIRRLRKGRGLWVRGLTPWERALLVKYVPHYGRLSAAGKQRFESITATFLHEKRWEGVGTELEEEMRVMIAASAAQLLLGRPEI
;
A
#
# COMPACT_ATOMS: atom_id res chain seq x y z
N MET A 1 36.59 2.80 25.72
CA MET A 1 35.55 2.24 24.85
C MET A 1 36.19 2.04 23.49
N ASN A 2 36.47 0.79 23.14
CA ASN A 2 37.47 0.46 22.12
C ASN A 2 36.89 0.78 20.73
N GLU A 3 37.67 1.41 19.85
CA GLU A 3 37.24 1.82 18.49
C GLU A 3 36.64 0.64 17.71
N VAL A 4 37.17 -0.56 17.93
CA VAL A 4 36.67 -1.81 17.36
C VAL A 4 35.23 -2.13 17.82
N GLY A 5 34.91 -1.89 19.08
CA GLY A 5 33.57 -2.12 19.64
C GLY A 5 32.53 -1.17 19.03
N PHE A 6 32.92 0.07 18.73
CA PHE A 6 32.03 1.03 18.07
C PHE A 6 31.71 0.61 16.62
N LEU A 7 32.70 0.17 15.86
CA LEU A 7 32.51 -0.30 14.48
C LEU A 7 31.59 -1.52 14.39
N VAL A 8 31.71 -2.46 15.32
CA VAL A 8 30.83 -3.64 15.38
C VAL A 8 29.38 -3.22 15.64
N VAL A 9 29.15 -2.32 16.60
CA VAL A 9 27.79 -1.84 16.92
C VAL A 9 27.19 -1.10 15.72
N VAL A 10 27.95 -0.21 15.07
CA VAL A 10 27.47 0.51 13.88
C VAL A 10 27.16 -0.46 12.74
N GLY A 11 28.01 -1.45 12.50
CA GLY A 11 27.79 -2.49 11.49
C GLY A 11 26.52 -3.30 11.75
N VAL A 12 26.28 -3.71 13.00
CA VAL A 12 25.06 -4.42 13.39
C VAL A 12 23.83 -3.53 13.20
N VAL A 13 23.85 -2.30 13.69
CA VAL A 13 22.72 -1.35 13.54
C VAL A 13 22.38 -1.10 12.08
N LEU A 14 23.38 -0.90 11.22
CA LEU A 14 23.18 -0.72 9.79
C LEU A 14 22.62 -1.98 9.12
N ALA A 15 23.18 -3.14 9.42
CA ALA A 15 22.69 -4.42 8.89
C ALA A 15 21.24 -4.69 9.29
N THR A 16 20.89 -4.48 10.57
CA THR A 16 19.52 -4.62 11.08
C THR A 16 18.57 -3.62 10.43
N ALA A 17 18.96 -2.35 10.29
CA ALA A 17 18.15 -1.33 9.64
C ALA A 17 17.89 -1.66 8.16
N LEU A 18 18.90 -2.15 7.44
CA LEU A 18 18.79 -2.57 6.04
C LEU A 18 17.94 -3.83 5.89
N ALA A 19 18.08 -4.80 6.79
CA ALA A 19 17.25 -6.00 6.83
C ALA A 19 15.77 -5.64 7.08
N ILE A 20 15.49 -4.78 8.06
CA ILE A 20 14.13 -4.28 8.33
C ILE A 20 13.57 -3.53 7.13
N ARG A 21 14.37 -2.69 6.45
CA ARG A 21 13.94 -2.01 5.22
C ARG A 21 13.61 -2.99 4.09
N ARG A 22 14.41 -4.04 3.90
CA ARG A 22 14.11 -5.09 2.90
C ARG A 22 12.86 -5.88 3.26
N LEU A 23 12.69 -6.24 4.53
CA LEU A 23 11.51 -6.97 4.99
C LEU A 23 10.25 -6.12 4.89
N ARG A 24 10.33 -4.81 5.16
CA ARG A 24 9.21 -3.88 4.95
C ARG A 24 8.80 -3.74 3.49
N LYS A 25 9.74 -3.83 2.53
CA LYS A 25 9.40 -3.91 1.10
C LYS A 25 8.57 -5.15 0.74
N GLY A 26 8.69 -6.24 1.51
CA GLY A 26 7.94 -7.49 1.30
C GLY A 26 6.60 -7.60 2.06
N ARG A 27 6.20 -6.59 2.86
CA ARG A 27 4.99 -6.66 3.69
C ARG A 27 3.67 -6.64 2.90
N GLY A 28 3.71 -6.34 1.61
CA GLY A 28 2.55 -6.50 0.71
C GLY A 28 2.06 -7.95 0.55
N LEU A 29 2.80 -8.95 1.05
CA LEU A 29 2.45 -10.37 0.94
C LEU A 29 1.25 -10.79 1.82
N TRP A 30 0.89 -10.01 2.84
CA TRP A 30 -0.15 -10.38 3.82
C TRP A 30 -1.17 -9.25 4.06
N VAL A 31 -1.47 -8.47 3.02
CA VAL A 31 -2.55 -7.49 3.09
C VAL A 31 -3.86 -8.21 2.76
N ARG A 32 -4.90 -8.02 3.60
CA ARG A 32 -6.24 -8.50 3.32
C ARG A 32 -6.70 -7.96 1.96
N GLY A 33 -7.16 -8.84 1.07
CA GLY A 33 -7.73 -8.40 -0.21
C GLY A 33 -9.00 -7.58 -0.04
N LEU A 34 -9.42 -6.90 -1.11
CA LEU A 34 -10.65 -6.10 -1.08
C LEU A 34 -11.90 -6.98 -0.90
N THR A 35 -12.86 -6.48 -0.14
CA THR A 35 -14.20 -7.06 -0.01
C THR A 35 -15.03 -6.87 -1.29
N PRO A 36 -16.13 -7.63 -1.48
CA PRO A 36 -17.02 -7.42 -2.63
C PRO A 36 -17.61 -6.00 -2.69
N TRP A 37 -17.93 -5.39 -1.55
CA TRP A 37 -18.44 -4.03 -1.49
C TRP A 37 -17.37 -3.00 -1.87
N GLU A 38 -16.13 -3.14 -1.37
CA GLU A 38 -15.01 -2.29 -1.76
C GLU A 38 -14.74 -2.37 -3.27
N ARG A 39 -14.80 -3.58 -3.86
CA ARG A 39 -14.70 -3.76 -5.33
C ARG A 39 -15.84 -3.09 -6.09
N ALA A 40 -17.07 -3.15 -5.57
CA ALA A 40 -18.22 -2.50 -6.20
C ALA A 40 -18.04 -0.97 -6.25
N LEU A 41 -17.41 -0.36 -5.24
CA LEU A 41 -17.03 1.05 -5.27
C LEU A 41 -16.03 1.36 -6.39
N LEU A 42 -15.03 0.50 -6.60
CA LEU A 42 -14.09 0.66 -7.71
C LEU A 42 -14.79 0.60 -9.07
N VAL A 43 -15.70 -0.35 -9.26
CA VAL A 43 -16.50 -0.46 -10.48
C VAL A 43 -17.36 0.79 -10.70
N LYS A 44 -17.95 1.33 -9.63
CA LYS A 44 -18.85 2.49 -9.69
C LYS A 44 -18.11 3.81 -9.96
N TYR A 45 -17.00 4.05 -9.28
CA TYR A 45 -16.38 5.38 -9.24
C TYR A 45 -15.01 5.47 -9.90
N VAL A 46 -14.44 4.35 -10.36
CA VAL A 46 -13.12 4.33 -11.00
C VAL A 46 -13.27 3.83 -12.45
N PRO A 47 -13.65 4.70 -13.42
CA PRO A 47 -14.00 4.26 -14.78
C PRO A 47 -12.91 3.46 -15.50
N HIS A 48 -11.63 3.74 -15.22
CA HIS A 48 -10.52 3.02 -15.84
C HIS A 48 -10.34 1.60 -15.26
N TYR A 49 -10.78 1.33 -14.03
CA TYR A 49 -10.68 0.02 -13.40
C TYR A 49 -11.40 -1.05 -14.23
N GLY A 50 -12.57 -0.72 -14.80
CA GLY A 50 -13.31 -1.62 -15.69
C GLY A 50 -12.54 -2.04 -16.94
N ARG A 51 -11.65 -1.15 -17.43
CA ARG A 51 -10.85 -1.33 -18.66
C ARG A 51 -9.52 -2.05 -18.44
N LEU A 52 -9.11 -2.24 -17.19
CA LEU A 52 -7.86 -2.95 -16.90
C LEU A 52 -7.97 -4.44 -17.27
N SER A 53 -6.86 -5.00 -17.78
CA SER A 53 -6.67 -6.44 -17.89
C SER A 53 -6.81 -7.13 -16.53
N ALA A 54 -7.00 -8.46 -16.50
CA ALA A 54 -7.11 -9.21 -15.25
C ALA A 54 -5.88 -8.99 -14.33
N ALA A 55 -4.68 -8.98 -14.92
CA ALA A 55 -3.44 -8.68 -14.20
C ALA A 55 -3.39 -7.22 -13.71
N GLY A 56 -3.85 -6.28 -14.53
CA GLY A 56 -3.98 -4.87 -14.16
C GLY A 56 -4.94 -4.66 -12.99
N LYS A 57 -6.11 -5.32 -13.02
CA LYS A 57 -7.10 -5.30 -11.92
C LYS A 57 -6.50 -5.87 -10.65
N GLN A 58 -5.86 -7.03 -10.71
CA GLN A 58 -5.23 -7.66 -9.55
C GLN A 58 -4.17 -6.74 -8.92
N ARG A 59 -3.32 -6.11 -9.75
CA ARG A 59 -2.29 -5.18 -9.26
C ARG A 59 -2.91 -3.92 -8.66
N PHE A 60 -3.94 -3.35 -9.30
CA PHE A 60 -4.64 -2.18 -8.77
C PHE A 60 -5.32 -2.46 -7.43
N GLU A 61 -6.02 -3.60 -7.31
CA GLU A 61 -6.65 -4.02 -6.06
C GLU A 61 -5.62 -4.25 -4.95
N SER A 62 -4.49 -4.88 -5.26
CA SER A 62 -3.41 -5.12 -4.29
C SER A 62 -2.84 -3.82 -3.74
N ILE A 63 -2.58 -2.83 -4.60
CA ILE A 63 -2.09 -1.51 -4.16
C ILE A 63 -3.17 -0.79 -3.35
N THR A 64 -4.42 -0.82 -3.80
CA THR A 64 -5.56 -0.19 -3.10
C THR A 64 -5.73 -0.78 -1.70
N ALA A 65 -5.76 -2.11 -1.59
CA ALA A 65 -5.86 -2.81 -0.31
C ALA A 65 -4.70 -2.46 0.63
N THR A 66 -3.48 -2.30 0.08
CA THR A 66 -2.29 -1.89 0.85
C THR A 66 -2.50 -0.53 1.50
N PHE A 67 -2.95 0.48 0.73
CA PHE A 67 -3.26 1.79 1.30
C PHE A 67 -4.42 1.74 2.29
N LEU A 68 -5.47 0.98 1.97
CA LEU A 68 -6.66 0.88 2.80
C LEU A 68 -6.35 0.30 4.19
N HIS A 69 -5.50 -0.71 4.27
CA HIS A 69 -5.26 -1.46 5.50
C HIS A 69 -3.98 -1.08 6.25
N GLU A 70 -2.94 -0.57 5.59
CA GLU A 70 -1.69 -0.22 6.27
C GLU A 70 -1.66 1.20 6.83
N LYS A 71 -2.58 2.08 6.40
CA LYS A 71 -2.59 3.49 6.82
C LYS A 71 -3.55 3.71 7.98
N ARG A 72 -3.16 4.61 8.88
CA ARG A 72 -4.06 5.19 9.87
C ARG A 72 -4.87 6.27 9.17
N TRP A 73 -6.19 6.18 9.33
CA TRP A 73 -7.14 7.08 8.73
C TRP A 73 -7.68 8.03 9.81
N GLU A 74 -7.67 9.33 9.53
CA GLU A 74 -8.11 10.36 10.46
C GLU A 74 -8.79 11.48 9.68
N GLY A 75 -10.03 11.79 10.06
CA GLY A 75 -10.76 12.93 9.52
C GLY A 75 -10.42 14.20 10.32
N VAL A 76 -10.26 15.33 9.63
CA VAL A 76 -9.97 16.63 10.26
C VAL A 76 -11.18 17.54 10.04
N GLY A 77 -11.97 17.77 11.09
CA GLY A 77 -13.21 18.55 11.00
C GLY A 77 -14.36 17.85 10.28
N THR A 78 -14.21 16.56 9.96
CA THR A 78 -15.23 15.72 9.35
C THR A 78 -15.09 14.28 9.82
N GLU A 79 -16.20 13.56 9.91
CA GLU A 79 -16.17 12.11 10.01
C GLU A 79 -15.66 11.51 8.70
N LEU A 80 -14.88 10.45 8.81
CA LEU A 80 -14.29 9.78 7.66
C LEU A 80 -15.05 8.50 7.38
N GLU A 81 -15.90 8.55 6.36
CA GLU A 81 -16.70 7.41 5.95
C GLU A 81 -15.84 6.28 5.35
N GLU A 82 -16.35 5.05 5.40
CA GLU A 82 -15.67 3.90 4.83
C GLU A 82 -15.47 4.04 3.31
N GLU A 83 -16.49 4.54 2.60
CA GLU A 83 -16.42 4.82 1.16
C GLU A 83 -15.28 5.79 0.82
N MET A 84 -15.12 6.86 1.62
CA MET A 84 -14.04 7.83 1.43
C MET A 84 -12.66 7.18 1.53
N ARG A 85 -12.45 6.30 2.52
CA ARG A 85 -11.17 5.58 2.69
C ARG A 85 -10.84 4.73 1.48
N VAL A 86 -11.82 4.00 0.95
CA VAL A 86 -11.66 3.19 -0.26
C VAL A 86 -11.30 4.07 -1.47
N MET A 87 -12.01 5.18 -1.65
CA MET A 87 -11.79 6.07 -2.80
C MET A 87 -10.44 6.81 -2.73
N ILE A 88 -10.00 7.21 -1.54
CA ILE A 88 -8.67 7.80 -1.33
C ILE A 88 -7.58 6.77 -1.61
N ALA A 89 -7.73 5.54 -1.13
CA ALA A 89 -6.79 4.45 -1.39
C ALA A 89 -6.71 4.11 -2.89
N ALA A 90 -7.85 4.08 -3.60
CA ALA A 90 -7.91 3.83 -5.03
C ALA A 90 -7.25 4.96 -5.85
N SER A 91 -7.43 6.21 -5.42
CA SER A 91 -6.76 7.36 -6.04
C SER A 91 -5.24 7.28 -5.91
N ALA A 92 -4.74 6.90 -4.73
CA ALA A 92 -3.31 6.64 -4.54
C ALA A 92 -2.83 5.46 -5.40
N ALA A 93 -3.63 4.38 -5.49
CA ALA A 93 -3.30 3.22 -6.32
C ALA A 93 -3.19 3.58 -7.81
N GLN A 94 -4.04 4.48 -8.31
CA GLN A 94 -3.97 4.96 -9.69
C GLN A 94 -2.63 5.63 -10.01
N LEU A 95 -2.09 6.41 -9.09
CA LEU A 95 -0.78 7.06 -9.27
C LEU A 95 0.37 6.04 -9.30
N LEU A 96 0.26 4.96 -8.51
CA LEU A 96 1.30 3.92 -8.41
C LEU A 96 1.19 2.85 -9.51
N LEU A 97 0.00 2.63 -10.08
CA LEU A 97 -0.19 1.67 -11.16
C LEU A 97 0.65 2.07 -12.40
N GLY A 98 0.87 3.38 -12.61
CA GLY A 98 1.59 3.90 -13.76
C GLY A 98 0.73 3.83 -15.03
N ARG A 99 1.36 3.79 -16.21
CA ARG A 99 0.64 3.61 -17.48
C ARG A 99 0.21 2.13 -17.57
N PRO A 100 -1.08 1.79 -17.38
CA PRO A 100 -1.50 0.39 -17.41
C PRO A 100 -1.47 -0.12 -18.84
N GLU A 101 -1.13 -1.39 -19.03
CA GLU A 101 -1.44 -2.09 -20.26
C GLU A 101 -2.95 -2.32 -20.28
N ILE A 102 -3.63 -1.53 -21.12
CA ILE A 102 -5.10 -1.48 -21.27
C ILE A 102 -5.51 -2.48 -22.34
#